data_AF-A0A8T5U845-F1
#
_entry.id   AF-A0A8T5U845-F1
#
_cell.length_a   1.000
_cell.length_b   1.000
_cell.length_c   1.000
_cell.angle_alpha   90.00
_cell.angle_beta   90.00
_cell.angle_gamma   90.00
#
_symmetry.space_group_name_H-M   'P 1'
#
loop_
_entity.id
_entity.type
_entity.pdbx_description
1 polymer ?
#
loop_
_entity_poly.entity_id
_entity_poly.type
_entity_poly.pdbx_seq_one_letter_code
_entity_poly.pdbx_strand_id
1 'polypeptide(L)'
;MSVVKNLLLNDFLAQVKKKLPEWLKWKEDQVRGIINDLEAQIMNEARIIAAGDEPSDKDIRDAIMNFGTPESIAKPYKSRGTPKFFLTQELFEFYLRSLFFFFGIIIFINIIVSVFRFIFDPPWWNVLGDMLSGMWVGCLIAAAFITIVFVYFSMEGFLPEDFGIIPKRLALIFPFNLTEEEIEENRRYTQMKIEEIHLNRELKLEKAKSLVSEKFAEVQLIREEKHAEARILRRQKAAEAKQLRKQKVAEAKEKQRLKKKYPVTVGDLVFGAVGGIIFGLLLILQPFANITGLFHPDFLNWIKLFGLLIFISGLFSLVRLAMGVRNHTGQQIMLALLAGYNILYIPLFLLLLNQPEIFPISLFSGGLITSITVDPSSLAYIIYFWVIILICIGIIAGMIENFYKISKLQNLKKDY
;
A
#
# COMPACT_ATOMS: atom_id res chain seq x y z
N MET A 1 8.26 -51.33 22.73
CA MET A 1 8.94 -50.02 22.73
C MET A 1 8.19 -49.10 23.67
N SER A 2 8.55 -49.10 24.96
CA SER A 2 7.94 -48.23 25.95
C SER A 2 8.56 -46.85 25.83
N VAL A 3 7.94 -45.98 25.04
CA VAL A 3 8.11 -44.54 25.14
C VAL A 3 7.53 -44.14 26.50
N VAL A 4 8.31 -44.28 27.57
CA VAL A 4 8.04 -43.55 28.79
C VAL A 4 8.19 -42.09 28.39
N LYS A 5 7.05 -41.44 28.09
CA LYS A 5 6.96 -40.01 27.80
C LYS A 5 7.63 -39.29 28.96
N ASN A 6 8.88 -38.87 28.76
CA ASN A 6 9.62 -38.23 29.83
C ASN A 6 8.95 -36.89 30.13
N LEU A 7 8.33 -36.77 31.30
CA LEU A 7 7.50 -35.61 31.67
C LEU A 7 8.32 -34.32 31.65
N LEU A 8 9.61 -34.40 32.00
CA LEU A 8 10.53 -33.26 31.98
C LEU A 8 10.75 -32.72 30.56
N LEU A 9 10.98 -33.61 29.59
CA LEU A 9 11.18 -33.22 28.20
C LEU A 9 9.90 -32.61 27.61
N ASN A 10 8.75 -33.23 27.85
CA ASN A 10 7.47 -32.72 27.35
C ASN A 10 7.12 -31.35 27.92
N ASP A 11 7.37 -31.14 29.22
CA ASP A 11 7.14 -29.83 29.86
C ASP A 11 8.07 -28.77 29.26
N PHE A 12 9.36 -29.09 29.07
CA PHE A 12 10.31 -28.19 28.43
C PHE A 12 9.89 -27.81 27.00
N LEU A 13 9.53 -28.78 26.16
CA LEU A 13 9.06 -28.55 24.79
C LEU A 13 7.77 -27.73 24.76
N ALA A 14 6.85 -27.94 25.71
CA ALA A 14 5.64 -27.14 25.84
C ALA A 14 5.95 -25.68 26.21
N GLN A 15 6.91 -25.45 27.11
CA GLN A 15 7.39 -24.11 27.44
C GLN A 15 8.04 -23.41 26.24
N VAL A 16 8.86 -24.12 25.47
CA VAL A 16 9.45 -23.62 24.21
C VAL A 16 8.34 -23.22 23.24
N LYS A 17 7.38 -24.12 22.97
CA LYS A 17 6.24 -23.85 22.08
C LYS A 17 5.46 -22.60 22.51
N LYS A 18 5.26 -22.39 23.81
CA LYS A 18 4.56 -21.21 24.35
C LYS A 18 5.33 -19.91 24.10
N LYS A 19 6.66 -19.96 24.14
CA LYS A 19 7.56 -18.80 23.98
C LYS A 19 7.88 -18.47 22.51
N LEU A 20 7.58 -19.36 21.57
CA LEU A 20 7.69 -19.09 20.13
C LEU A 20 6.81 -17.89 19.71
N PRO A 21 7.21 -17.15 18.66
CA PRO A 21 6.46 -16.00 18.19
C PRO A 21 5.07 -16.37 17.63
N GLU A 22 4.12 -15.45 17.74
CA GLU A 22 2.73 -15.66 17.28
C GLU A 22 2.61 -16.06 15.80
N TRP A 23 3.40 -15.42 14.91
CA TRP A 23 3.37 -15.77 13.48
C TRP A 23 3.73 -17.23 13.20
N LEU A 24 4.61 -17.81 14.02
CA LEU A 24 5.06 -19.19 13.89
C LEU A 24 4.02 -20.13 14.50
N LYS A 25 3.39 -19.74 15.62
CA LYS A 25 2.29 -20.50 16.23
C LYS A 25 1.12 -20.73 15.29
N TRP A 26 0.89 -19.84 14.32
CA TRP A 26 -0.14 -20.01 13.29
C TRP A 26 0.23 -21.06 12.23
N LYS A 27 1.48 -21.50 12.17
CA LYS A 27 2.00 -22.52 11.22
C LYS A 27 2.28 -23.82 11.97
N GLU A 28 1.23 -24.59 12.29
CA GLU A 28 1.34 -25.80 13.13
C GLU A 28 2.38 -26.80 12.63
N ASP A 29 2.51 -27.00 11.31
CA ASP A 29 3.47 -27.93 10.73
C ASP A 29 4.92 -27.50 10.97
N GLN A 30 5.22 -26.20 10.86
CA GLN A 30 6.56 -25.67 11.14
C GLN A 30 6.89 -25.75 12.62
N VAL A 31 5.92 -25.44 13.49
CA VAL A 31 6.08 -25.59 14.94
C VAL A 31 6.35 -27.05 15.29
N ARG A 32 5.59 -27.99 14.71
CA ARG A 32 5.77 -29.43 14.95
C ARG A 32 7.15 -29.89 14.48
N GLY A 33 7.60 -29.43 13.31
CA GLY A 33 8.95 -29.71 12.81
C GLY A 33 10.04 -29.23 13.77
N ILE A 34 9.96 -27.99 14.25
CA ILE A 34 10.94 -27.41 15.19
C ILE A 34 10.94 -28.16 16.53
N ILE A 35 9.75 -28.51 17.06
CA ILE A 35 9.63 -29.22 18.33
C ILE A 35 10.17 -30.65 18.21
N ASN A 36 9.87 -31.36 17.13
CA ASN A 36 10.36 -32.72 16.89
C ASN A 36 11.88 -32.75 16.70
N ASP A 37 12.43 -31.77 15.97
CA ASP A 37 13.88 -31.61 15.80
C ASP A 37 14.56 -31.34 17.15
N LEU A 38 14.01 -30.42 17.95
CA LEU A 38 14.52 -30.13 19.28
C LEU A 38 14.44 -31.34 20.21
N GLU A 39 13.35 -32.11 20.16
CA GLU A 39 13.20 -33.37 20.90
C GLU A 39 14.30 -34.36 20.51
N ALA A 40 14.50 -34.58 19.21
CA ALA A 40 15.52 -35.50 18.70
C ALA A 40 16.94 -35.08 19.12
N GLN A 41 17.23 -33.78 19.05
CA GLN A 41 18.53 -33.23 19.46
C GLN A 41 18.78 -33.39 20.96
N ILE A 42 17.80 -33.09 21.82
CA ILE A 42 17.93 -33.27 23.27
C ILE A 42 18.09 -34.75 23.62
N MET A 43 17.32 -35.64 23.00
CA MET A 43 17.42 -37.08 23.23
C MET A 43 18.76 -37.65 22.76
N ASN A 44 19.29 -37.15 21.65
CA ASN A 44 20.61 -37.55 21.17
C ASN A 44 21.71 -37.10 22.14
N GLU A 45 21.63 -35.87 22.65
CA GLU A 45 22.58 -35.36 23.63
C GLU A 45 22.50 -36.11 24.97
N ALA A 46 21.28 -36.44 25.43
CA ALA A 46 21.09 -37.26 26.63
C ALA A 46 21.70 -38.66 26.48
N ARG A 47 21.61 -39.29 25.31
CA ARG A 47 22.27 -40.58 25.02
C ARG A 47 23.79 -40.48 25.02
N ILE A 48 24.34 -39.36 24.55
CA ILE A 48 25.78 -39.09 24.60
C ILE A 48 26.24 -38.98 26.06
N ILE A 49 25.47 -38.26 26.90
CA ILE A 49 25.75 -38.13 28.35
C ILE A 49 25.66 -39.50 29.04
N ALA A 50 24.67 -40.32 28.67
CA ALA A 50 24.47 -41.68 29.18
C ALA A 50 25.46 -42.71 28.60
N ALA A 51 26.47 -42.30 27.84
CA ALA A 51 27.48 -43.17 27.22
C ALA A 51 26.91 -44.33 26.37
N GLY A 52 25.72 -44.14 25.79
CA GLY A 52 25.06 -45.13 24.92
C GLY A 52 23.99 -45.99 25.59
N ASP A 53 23.82 -45.91 26.91
CA ASP A 53 22.74 -46.57 27.64
C ASP A 53 21.40 -45.81 27.53
N GLU A 54 20.29 -46.40 28.00
CA GLU A 54 19.00 -45.71 28.05
C GLU A 54 19.09 -44.47 28.96
N PRO A 55 18.80 -43.26 28.45
CA PRO A 55 19.03 -42.04 29.21
C PRO A 55 18.09 -41.94 30.42
N SER A 56 18.66 -41.65 31.58
CA SER A 56 17.92 -41.39 32.82
C SER A 56 17.34 -39.97 32.84
N ASP A 57 16.42 -39.70 33.77
CA ASP A 57 15.87 -38.37 33.99
C ASP A 57 16.95 -37.32 34.30
N LYS A 58 18.06 -37.75 34.90
CA LYS A 58 19.21 -36.88 35.19
C LYS A 58 19.93 -36.49 33.89
N ASP A 59 20.15 -37.45 33.00
CA ASP A 59 20.84 -37.22 31.71
C ASP A 59 20.01 -36.30 30.81
N ILE A 60 18.68 -36.44 30.82
CA ILE A 60 17.76 -35.56 30.09
C ILE A 60 17.76 -34.15 30.68
N ARG A 61 17.80 -34.01 32.02
CA ARG A 61 17.90 -32.71 32.67
C ARG A 61 19.20 -32.00 32.30
N ASP A 62 20.32 -32.73 32.33
CA ASP A 62 21.64 -32.19 32.00
C ASP A 62 21.71 -31.81 30.50
N ALA A 63 21.12 -32.62 29.61
CA ALA A 63 20.95 -32.27 28.20
C ALA A 63 20.14 -30.98 28.03
N ILE A 64 18.99 -30.83 28.70
CA ILE A 64 18.17 -29.61 28.64
C ILE A 64 18.97 -28.38 29.09
N MET A 65 19.77 -28.49 30.16
CA MET A 65 20.62 -27.38 30.62
C MET A 65 21.65 -26.95 29.56
N ASN A 66 22.17 -27.89 28.78
CA ASN A 66 23.13 -27.60 27.71
C ASN A 66 22.50 -26.87 26.51
N PHE A 67 21.21 -27.11 26.21
CA PHE A 67 20.48 -26.39 25.15
C PHE A 67 20.04 -24.97 25.56
N GLY A 68 19.92 -24.72 26.87
CA GLY A 68 19.60 -23.42 27.44
C GLY A 68 18.10 -23.21 27.70
N THR A 69 17.74 -21.96 28.00
CA THR A 69 16.36 -21.61 28.40
C THR A 69 15.38 -21.65 27.21
N PRO A 70 14.08 -21.90 27.44
CA PRO A 70 13.07 -21.82 26.38
C PRO A 70 13.06 -20.46 25.65
N GLU A 71 13.39 -19.38 26.38
CA GLU A 71 13.46 -18.02 25.84
C GLU A 71 14.66 -17.84 24.90
N SER A 72 15.84 -18.37 25.24
CA SER A 72 17.00 -18.35 24.35
C SER A 72 16.79 -19.16 23.07
N ILE A 73 16.00 -20.23 23.13
CA ILE A 73 15.61 -21.04 21.95
C ILE A 73 14.63 -20.27 21.07
N ALA A 74 13.67 -19.54 21.66
CA ALA A 74 12.68 -18.78 20.90
C ALA A 74 13.24 -17.46 20.31
N LYS A 75 14.22 -16.83 20.97
CA LYS A 75 14.75 -15.51 20.62
C LYS A 75 15.19 -15.35 19.15
N PRO A 76 15.91 -16.28 18.52
CA PRO A 76 16.32 -16.16 17.11
C PRO A 76 15.12 -16.06 16.14
N TYR A 77 14.00 -16.71 16.45
CA TYR A 77 12.79 -16.68 15.62
C TYR A 77 12.03 -15.35 15.74
N LYS A 78 12.21 -14.61 16.85
CA LYS A 78 11.66 -13.25 17.03
C LYS A 78 12.48 -12.20 16.28
N SER A 79 13.77 -12.44 16.06
CA SER A 79 14.70 -11.50 15.45
C SER A 79 15.04 -11.83 13.98
N ARG A 80 14.09 -12.37 13.21
CA ARG A 80 14.35 -12.74 11.81
C ARG A 80 14.40 -11.56 10.84
N GLY A 81 13.77 -10.42 11.16
CA GLY A 81 13.86 -9.22 10.31
C GLY A 81 15.13 -8.42 10.56
N THR A 82 15.55 -7.63 9.58
CA THR A 82 16.70 -6.72 9.73
C THR A 82 16.24 -5.42 10.40
N PRO A 83 16.77 -5.05 11.59
CA PRO A 83 16.27 -3.91 12.34
C PRO A 83 16.60 -2.57 11.65
N LYS A 84 15.60 -1.72 11.49
CA LYS A 84 15.69 -0.37 10.92
C LYS A 84 14.68 0.57 11.60
N PHE A 85 15.15 1.42 12.52
CA PHE A 85 14.32 2.41 13.25
C PHE A 85 13.09 1.78 13.97
N PHE A 86 13.31 0.85 14.90
CA PHE A 86 12.27 0.10 15.65
C PHE A 86 11.31 -0.77 14.81
N LEU A 87 11.37 -0.67 13.49
CA LEU A 87 10.69 -1.54 12.51
C LEU A 87 11.72 -2.42 11.80
N THR A 88 11.29 -3.52 11.19
CA THR A 88 12.20 -4.26 10.31
C THR A 88 12.21 -3.63 8.91
N GLN A 89 13.33 -3.72 8.18
CA GLN A 89 13.44 -3.15 6.83
C GLN A 89 12.37 -3.72 5.90
N GLU A 90 12.00 -4.99 6.08
CA GLU A 90 10.99 -5.69 5.29
C GLU A 90 9.57 -5.19 5.59
N LEU A 91 9.28 -4.84 6.85
CA LEU A 91 8.00 -4.26 7.27
C LEU A 91 7.87 -2.77 6.93
N PHE A 92 8.98 -2.06 6.71
CA PHE A 92 8.96 -0.60 6.57
C PHE A 92 8.20 -0.12 5.33
N GLU A 93 8.35 -0.81 4.19
CA GLU A 93 7.60 -0.47 2.99
C GLU A 93 6.10 -0.75 3.18
N PHE A 94 5.76 -1.87 3.81
CA PHE A 94 4.40 -2.24 4.17
C PHE A 94 3.75 -1.22 5.13
N TYR A 95 4.53 -0.72 6.10
CA TYR A 95 4.16 0.35 7.02
C TYR A 95 3.81 1.64 6.28
N LEU A 96 4.70 2.14 5.42
CA LEU A 96 4.45 3.38 4.68
C LEU A 96 3.22 3.27 3.78
N ARG A 97 3.07 2.15 3.05
CA ARG A 97 1.89 1.92 2.21
C ARG A 97 0.60 1.93 3.04
N SER A 98 0.61 1.31 4.21
CA SER A 98 -0.53 1.31 5.16
C SER A 98 -0.84 2.73 5.65
N LEU A 99 0.18 3.47 6.06
CA LEU A 99 0.04 4.82 6.57
C LEU A 99 -0.60 5.76 5.53
N PHE A 100 -0.04 5.79 4.31
CA PHE A 100 -0.56 6.64 3.24
C PHE A 100 -1.99 6.26 2.81
N PHE A 101 -2.34 4.98 2.89
CA PHE A 101 -3.70 4.53 2.63
C PHE A 101 -4.71 5.13 3.60
N PHE A 102 -4.47 4.99 4.90
CA PHE A 102 -5.37 5.53 5.91
C PHE A 102 -5.41 7.06 5.88
N PHE A 103 -4.28 7.72 5.59
CA PHE A 103 -4.27 9.16 5.34
C PHE A 103 -5.18 9.53 4.17
N GLY A 104 -5.10 8.80 3.06
CA GLY A 104 -5.98 8.98 1.90
C GLY A 104 -7.45 8.88 2.27
N ILE A 105 -7.85 7.86 3.05
CA ILE A 105 -9.23 7.69 3.53
C ILE A 105 -9.67 8.88 4.41
N ILE A 106 -8.84 9.27 5.38
CA ILE A 106 -9.16 10.35 6.33
C ILE A 106 -9.31 11.67 5.59
N ILE A 107 -8.38 11.98 4.69
CA ILE A 107 -8.44 13.17 3.85
C ILE A 107 -9.71 13.14 3.00
N PHE A 108 -10.03 12.01 2.36
CA PHE A 108 -11.21 11.86 1.53
C PHE A 108 -12.52 12.08 2.31
N ILE A 109 -12.65 11.49 3.49
CA ILE A 109 -13.83 11.69 4.36
C ILE A 109 -13.95 13.16 4.76
N ASN A 110 -12.86 13.80 5.21
CA ASN A 110 -12.87 15.20 5.59
C ASN A 110 -13.24 16.12 4.41
N ILE A 111 -12.75 15.83 3.21
CA ILE A 111 -13.15 16.54 1.98
C ILE A 111 -14.65 16.43 1.76
N ILE A 112 -15.21 15.22 1.79
CA ILE A 112 -16.64 15.00 1.56
C ILE A 112 -17.47 15.77 2.59
N VAL A 113 -17.15 15.60 3.88
CA VAL A 113 -17.87 16.29 4.96
C VAL A 113 -17.80 17.81 4.78
N SER A 114 -16.62 18.33 4.42
CA SER A 114 -16.42 19.76 4.24
C SER A 114 -17.16 20.30 3.03
N VAL A 115 -17.22 19.54 1.94
CA VAL A 115 -18.03 19.89 0.76
C VAL A 115 -19.51 20.04 1.13
N PHE A 116 -20.06 19.11 1.92
CA PHE A 116 -21.43 19.25 2.41
C PHE A 116 -21.58 20.48 3.31
N ARG A 117 -20.71 20.67 4.29
CA ARG A 117 -20.76 21.82 5.21
C ARG A 117 -20.60 23.16 4.49
N PHE A 118 -19.82 23.22 3.42
CA PHE A 118 -19.63 24.44 2.63
C PHE A 118 -20.93 24.94 1.98
N ILE A 119 -21.87 24.03 1.70
CA ILE A 119 -23.16 24.36 1.11
C ILE A 119 -24.12 24.92 2.16
N PHE A 120 -24.05 24.43 3.40
CA PHE A 120 -25.05 24.70 4.44
C PHE A 120 -24.59 25.65 5.56
N ASP A 121 -23.28 25.77 5.80
CA ASP A 121 -22.70 26.49 6.94
C ASP A 121 -21.80 27.67 6.49
N PRO A 122 -22.33 28.90 6.35
CA PRO A 122 -21.51 30.10 6.32
C PRO A 122 -21.02 30.45 7.74
N PRO A 123 -19.80 30.98 7.93
CA PRO A 123 -18.85 31.38 6.89
C PRO A 123 -17.85 30.28 6.46
N TRP A 124 -17.42 30.35 5.20
CA TRP A 124 -16.62 29.31 4.54
C TRP A 124 -15.25 29.03 5.18
N TRP A 125 -14.64 30.02 5.83
CA TRP A 125 -13.31 29.86 6.45
C TRP A 125 -13.35 28.96 7.68
N ASN A 126 -14.48 28.91 8.40
CA ASN A 126 -14.67 27.97 9.50
C ASN A 126 -14.71 26.54 8.98
N VAL A 127 -15.41 26.31 7.87
CA VAL A 127 -15.46 25.00 7.19
C VAL A 127 -14.06 24.58 6.71
N LEU A 128 -13.29 25.51 6.13
CA LEU A 128 -11.92 25.22 5.70
C LEU A 128 -10.98 24.92 6.89
N GLY A 129 -11.10 25.69 7.97
CA GLY A 129 -10.33 25.47 9.20
C GLY A 129 -10.63 24.10 9.82
N ASP A 130 -11.91 23.75 9.94
CA ASP A 130 -12.37 22.45 10.43
C ASP A 130 -11.87 21.30 9.54
N MET A 131 -11.90 21.48 8.22
CA MET A 131 -11.39 20.49 7.26
C MET A 131 -9.91 20.20 7.49
N LEU A 132 -9.08 21.24 7.52
CA LEU A 132 -7.62 21.09 7.68
C LEU A 132 -7.26 20.54 9.05
N SER A 133 -7.95 21.01 10.10
CA SER A 133 -7.79 20.50 11.46
C SER A 133 -8.17 19.02 11.54
N GLY A 134 -9.31 18.63 10.98
CA GLY A 134 -9.78 17.24 10.94
C GLY A 134 -8.84 16.31 10.17
N MET A 135 -8.28 16.79 9.05
CA MET A 135 -7.24 16.06 8.32
C MET A 135 -5.97 15.88 9.15
N TRP A 136 -5.47 16.96 9.75
CA TRP A 136 -4.23 16.93 10.52
C TRP A 136 -4.35 16.03 11.76
N VAL A 137 -5.40 16.22 12.57
CA VAL A 137 -5.67 15.44 13.77
C VAL A 137 -5.93 13.97 13.40
N GLY A 138 -6.75 13.72 12.38
CA GLY A 138 -7.04 12.36 11.93
C GLY A 138 -5.78 11.62 11.46
N CYS A 139 -4.96 12.25 10.62
CA CYS A 139 -3.70 11.66 10.17
C CYS A 139 -2.73 11.44 11.33
N LEU A 140 -2.66 12.35 12.32
CA LEU A 140 -1.78 12.19 13.48
C LEU A 140 -2.22 10.99 14.35
N ILE A 141 -3.51 10.85 14.63
CA ILE A 141 -4.07 9.71 15.37
C ILE A 141 -3.80 8.40 14.61
N ALA A 142 -4.07 8.38 13.31
CA ALA A 142 -3.84 7.20 12.48
C ALA A 142 -2.36 6.82 12.44
N ALA A 143 -1.46 7.80 12.31
CA ALA A 143 -0.02 7.57 12.35
C ALA A 143 0.38 6.92 13.68
N ALA A 144 -0.01 7.51 14.81
CA ALA A 144 0.31 6.97 16.12
C ALA A 144 -0.18 5.52 16.29
N PHE A 145 -1.43 5.25 15.95
CA PHE A 145 -2.00 3.91 16.05
C PHE A 145 -1.30 2.89 15.13
N ILE A 146 -1.11 3.23 13.85
CA ILE A 146 -0.44 2.35 12.87
C ILE A 146 1.01 2.09 13.30
N THR A 147 1.74 3.10 13.74
CA THR A 147 3.12 2.93 14.25
C THR A 147 3.16 1.97 15.42
N ILE A 148 2.27 2.10 16.41
CA ILE A 148 2.22 1.18 17.57
C ILE A 148 1.99 -0.27 17.12
N VAL A 149 1.02 -0.50 16.22
CA VAL A 149 0.71 -1.83 15.69
C VAL A 149 1.91 -2.42 14.93
N PHE A 150 2.57 -1.62 14.10
CA PHE A 150 3.71 -2.08 13.32
C PHE A 150 4.96 -2.32 14.15
N VAL A 151 5.19 -1.55 15.21
CA VAL A 151 6.27 -1.81 16.19
C VAL A 151 6.02 -3.13 16.89
N TYR A 152 4.77 -3.42 17.30
CA TYR A 152 4.40 -4.71 17.86
C TYR A 152 4.69 -5.87 16.88
N PHE A 153 4.29 -5.74 15.62
CA PHE A 153 4.59 -6.74 14.59
C PHE A 153 6.09 -6.93 14.37
N SER A 154 6.86 -5.85 14.35
CA SER A 154 8.31 -5.91 14.23
C SER A 154 8.97 -6.62 15.43
N MET A 155 8.52 -6.35 16.65
CA MET A 155 9.05 -7.00 17.86
C MET A 155 8.73 -8.50 17.92
N GLU A 156 7.57 -8.90 17.42
CA GLU A 156 7.17 -10.31 17.35
C GLU A 156 7.73 -11.01 16.10
N GLY A 157 8.44 -10.27 15.25
CA GLY A 157 9.15 -10.78 14.09
C GLY A 157 8.23 -11.13 12.92
N PHE A 158 7.07 -10.49 12.78
CA PHE A 158 6.21 -10.65 11.60
C PHE A 158 6.91 -10.12 10.35
N LEU A 159 6.66 -10.76 9.21
CA LEU A 159 7.04 -10.29 7.89
C LEU A 159 5.78 -10.07 7.04
N PRO A 160 5.88 -9.29 5.94
CA PRO A 160 4.72 -8.99 5.11
C PRO A 160 3.98 -10.24 4.58
N GLU A 161 4.68 -11.34 4.39
CA GLU A 161 4.13 -12.62 3.94
C GLU A 161 3.21 -13.33 4.93
N ASP A 162 3.35 -13.09 6.24
CA ASP A 162 2.58 -13.79 7.26
C ASP A 162 1.16 -13.25 7.38
N PHE A 163 0.89 -12.07 6.81
CA PHE A 163 -0.45 -11.53 6.68
C PHE A 163 -1.27 -12.23 5.58
N GLY A 164 -0.66 -13.17 4.86
CA GLY A 164 -1.31 -14.01 3.85
C GLY A 164 -1.65 -13.28 2.55
N ILE A 165 -2.24 -14.03 1.61
CA ILE A 165 -2.77 -13.46 0.37
C ILE A 165 -4.13 -12.85 0.74
N ILE A 166 -4.17 -11.53 0.87
CA ILE A 166 -5.44 -10.82 1.03
C ILE A 166 -6.32 -11.17 -0.18
N PRO A 167 -7.60 -11.53 0.02
CA PRO A 167 -8.48 -11.90 -1.08
C PRO A 167 -8.42 -10.85 -2.20
N LYS A 168 -8.28 -11.27 -3.46
CA LYS A 168 -8.16 -10.36 -4.64
C LYS A 168 -9.20 -9.23 -4.68
N ARG A 169 -10.36 -9.43 -4.03
CA ARG A 169 -11.45 -8.46 -3.90
C ARG A 169 -11.15 -7.33 -2.90
N LEU A 170 -10.44 -7.65 -1.81
CA LEU A 170 -9.96 -6.68 -0.80
C LEU A 170 -8.63 -6.02 -1.23
N ALA A 171 -7.82 -6.73 -2.01
CA ALA A 171 -6.62 -6.18 -2.65
C ALA A 171 -6.91 -5.07 -3.69
N LEU A 172 -8.19 -4.91 -4.07
CA LEU A 172 -8.67 -3.83 -4.92
C LEU A 172 -8.86 -2.51 -4.17
N ILE A 173 -9.00 -2.58 -2.84
CA ILE A 173 -9.28 -1.45 -1.95
C ILE A 173 -8.05 -1.15 -1.09
N PHE A 174 -7.31 -2.18 -0.65
CA PHE A 174 -6.09 -2.01 0.14
C PHE A 174 -4.82 -2.09 -0.71
N PRO A 175 -3.80 -1.24 -0.49
CA PRO A 175 -2.54 -1.24 -1.25
C PRO A 175 -1.58 -2.38 -0.87
N PHE A 176 -2.12 -3.46 -0.28
CA PHE A 176 -1.37 -4.64 0.15
C PHE A 176 -1.08 -5.63 -0.99
N ASN A 177 -1.07 -5.19 -2.25
CA ASN A 177 -0.59 -6.02 -3.35
C ASN A 177 0.93 -6.15 -3.26
N LEU A 178 1.39 -7.08 -2.41
CA LEU A 178 2.64 -7.76 -2.68
C LEU A 178 2.40 -8.59 -3.93
N THR A 179 3.26 -8.45 -4.95
CA THR A 179 3.16 -9.33 -6.12
C THR A 179 3.36 -10.78 -5.68
N GLU A 180 2.79 -11.75 -6.40
CA GLU A 180 3.05 -13.18 -6.11
C GLU A 180 4.56 -13.45 -6.07
N GLU A 181 5.34 -12.75 -6.90
CA GLU A 181 6.80 -12.78 -6.90
C GLU A 181 7.42 -12.23 -5.59
N GLU A 182 6.97 -11.08 -5.07
CA GLU A 182 7.46 -10.51 -3.80
C GLU A 182 7.11 -11.41 -2.60
N ILE A 183 5.95 -12.07 -2.63
CA ILE A 183 5.55 -13.04 -1.59
C ILE A 183 6.46 -14.27 -1.67
N GLU A 184 6.73 -14.77 -2.87
CA GLU A 184 7.58 -15.95 -3.04
C GLU A 184 9.04 -15.67 -2.69
N GLU A 185 9.55 -14.48 -3.00
CA GLU A 185 10.88 -14.02 -2.60
C GLU A 185 11.00 -13.94 -1.07
N ASN A 186 10.01 -13.35 -0.39
CA ASN A 186 9.96 -13.31 1.06
C ASN A 186 9.88 -14.72 1.67
N ARG A 187 9.14 -15.65 1.05
CA ARG A 187 9.05 -17.04 1.55
C ARG A 187 10.39 -17.74 1.47
N ARG A 188 11.09 -17.58 0.35
CA ARG A 188 12.45 -18.11 0.18
C ARG A 188 13.40 -17.50 1.19
N TYR A 189 13.29 -16.19 1.45
CA TYR A 189 14.07 -15.53 2.48
C TYR A 189 13.82 -16.12 3.87
N THR A 190 12.56 -16.33 4.25
CA THR A 190 12.21 -16.96 5.53
C THR A 190 12.70 -18.39 5.63
N GLN A 191 12.58 -19.19 4.56
CA GLN A 191 13.13 -20.56 4.52
C GLN A 191 14.65 -20.55 4.71
N MET A 192 15.37 -19.73 3.95
CA MET A 192 16.83 -19.58 4.10
C MET A 192 17.22 -19.17 5.51
N LYS A 193 16.46 -18.28 6.15
CA LYS A 193 16.77 -17.82 7.50
C LYS A 193 16.47 -18.86 8.58
N ILE A 194 15.42 -19.65 8.38
CA ILE A 194 15.12 -20.81 9.24
C ILE A 194 16.25 -21.83 9.10
N GLU A 195 16.64 -22.18 7.88
CA GLU A 195 17.77 -23.07 7.62
C GLU A 195 19.08 -22.54 8.19
N GLU A 196 19.36 -21.24 8.06
CA GLU A 196 20.53 -20.60 8.66
C GLU A 196 20.51 -20.70 10.20
N ILE A 197 19.34 -20.57 10.83
CA ILE A 197 19.17 -20.77 12.28
C ILE A 197 19.42 -22.24 12.65
N HIS A 198 18.91 -23.20 11.87
CA HIS A 198 19.16 -24.62 12.08
C HIS A 198 20.66 -24.95 11.93
N LEU A 199 21.28 -24.53 10.82
CA LEU A 199 22.69 -24.75 10.55
C LEU A 199 23.58 -24.07 11.61
N ASN A 200 23.26 -22.86 12.05
CA ASN A 200 24.00 -22.20 13.13
C ASN A 200 23.85 -22.92 14.48
N ARG A 201 22.72 -23.59 14.73
CA ARG A 201 22.57 -24.44 15.92
C ARG A 201 23.40 -25.71 15.79
N GLU A 202 23.32 -26.40 14.67
CA GLU A 202 24.14 -27.57 14.38
C GLU A 202 25.63 -27.22 14.48
N LEU A 203 26.07 -26.16 13.82
CA LEU A 203 27.45 -25.66 13.91
C LEU A 203 27.85 -25.27 15.33
N LYS A 204 26.96 -24.66 16.13
CA LYS A 204 27.27 -24.39 17.54
C LYS A 204 27.38 -25.66 18.37
N LEU A 205 26.58 -26.66 18.05
CA LEU A 205 26.54 -27.95 18.75
C LEU A 205 27.74 -28.80 18.35
N GLU A 206 28.06 -28.86 17.07
CA GLU A 206 29.30 -29.41 16.53
C GLU A 206 30.51 -28.66 17.04
N LYS A 207 30.50 -27.33 17.10
CA LYS A 207 31.61 -26.55 17.67
C LYS A 207 31.73 -26.72 19.18
N ALA A 208 30.63 -26.94 19.90
CA ALA A 208 30.69 -27.32 21.31
C ALA A 208 31.31 -28.72 21.47
N LYS A 209 30.90 -29.69 20.64
CA LYS A 209 31.49 -31.03 20.57
C LYS A 209 32.96 -30.98 20.14
N SER A 210 33.28 -30.13 19.18
CA SER A 210 34.62 -29.93 18.64
C SER A 210 35.48 -29.12 19.58
N LEU A 211 34.96 -28.21 20.41
CA LEU A 211 35.74 -27.53 21.45
C LEU A 211 35.99 -28.44 22.65
N VAL A 212 35.12 -29.41 22.88
CA VAL A 212 35.37 -30.49 23.85
C VAL A 212 36.45 -31.44 23.31
N SER A 213 36.42 -31.80 22.02
CA SER A 213 37.45 -32.64 21.40
C SER A 213 38.75 -31.88 21.01
N GLU A 214 38.66 -30.59 20.68
CA GLU A 214 39.78 -29.65 20.44
C GLU A 214 40.40 -29.27 21.77
N LYS A 215 39.70 -29.02 22.88
CA LYS A 215 40.43 -28.90 24.17
C LYS A 215 41.20 -30.17 24.53
N PHE A 216 40.87 -31.31 23.92
CA PHE A 216 41.65 -32.55 23.92
C PHE A 216 42.75 -32.63 22.82
N ALA A 217 42.63 -31.91 21.69
CA ALA A 217 43.52 -32.00 20.52
C ALA A 217 44.31 -30.71 20.16
N GLU A 218 43.86 -29.55 20.59
CA GLU A 218 44.44 -28.19 20.56
C GLU A 218 45.63 -28.07 21.53
N VAL A 219 45.82 -29.06 22.42
CA VAL A 219 47.12 -29.35 23.07
C VAL A 219 48.17 -29.85 22.05
N GLN A 220 47.77 -30.31 20.86
CA GLN A 220 48.68 -30.93 19.88
C GLN A 220 48.80 -30.21 18.52
N LEU A 221 47.83 -29.40 18.06
CA LEU A 221 47.82 -28.94 16.66
C LEU A 221 47.54 -27.44 16.41
N ILE A 222 47.69 -26.56 17.43
CA ILE A 222 47.95 -25.13 17.16
C ILE A 222 49.39 -25.00 16.65
N ARG A 223 49.66 -25.34 15.40
CA ARG A 223 50.92 -24.90 14.76
C ARG A 223 50.90 -24.69 13.26
N GLU A 224 49.97 -25.26 12.48
CA GLU A 224 50.25 -25.38 11.03
C GLU A 224 49.25 -24.74 10.05
N GLU A 225 47.98 -24.50 10.37
CA GLU A 225 46.96 -24.33 9.31
C GLU A 225 46.43 -22.91 9.07
N LYS A 226 47.07 -21.87 9.60
CA LYS A 226 46.60 -20.47 9.39
C LYS A 226 47.04 -19.81 8.06
N HIS A 227 47.68 -20.54 7.14
CA HIS A 227 48.32 -19.92 5.96
C HIS A 227 47.70 -20.18 4.57
N ALA A 228 46.63 -20.98 4.43
CA ALA A 228 46.15 -21.39 3.09
C ALA A 228 44.83 -20.73 2.60
N GLU A 229 43.90 -20.36 3.48
CA GLU A 229 42.53 -20.02 3.04
C GLU A 229 42.34 -18.63 2.40
N ALA A 230 43.30 -17.72 2.51
CA ALA A 230 43.13 -16.35 2.04
C ALA A 230 43.21 -16.15 0.51
N ARG A 231 43.48 -17.21 -0.29
CA ARG A 231 43.74 -17.06 -1.74
C ARG A 231 42.60 -17.50 -2.68
N ILE A 232 41.59 -18.22 -2.21
CA ILE A 232 40.54 -18.77 -3.09
C ILE A 232 39.34 -17.82 -3.25
N LEU A 233 39.03 -17.00 -2.24
CA LEU A 233 37.84 -16.15 -2.19
C LEU A 233 37.82 -14.94 -3.16
N ARG A 234 38.97 -14.57 -3.75
CA ARG A 234 39.07 -13.37 -4.62
C ARG A 234 38.78 -13.62 -6.11
N ARG A 235 38.71 -14.88 -6.56
CA ARG A 235 38.47 -15.21 -7.99
C ARG A 235 37.00 -15.38 -8.35
N GLN A 236 36.12 -15.65 -7.39
CA GLN A 236 34.68 -15.87 -7.66
C GLN A 236 33.89 -14.56 -7.87
N LYS A 237 34.26 -13.45 -7.23
CA LYS A 237 33.49 -12.18 -7.26
C LYS A 237 33.63 -11.34 -8.54
N ALA A 238 34.47 -11.74 -9.50
CA ALA A 238 34.71 -10.97 -10.73
C ALA A 238 33.87 -11.44 -11.95
N ALA A 239 33.27 -12.63 -11.88
CA ALA A 239 32.49 -13.21 -12.98
C ALA A 239 31.00 -12.81 -12.93
N GLU A 240 30.41 -12.68 -11.73
CA GLU A 240 28.99 -12.35 -11.54
C GLU A 240 28.62 -10.91 -11.97
N ALA A 241 29.57 -9.96 -11.88
CA ALA A 241 29.31 -8.55 -12.20
C ALA A 241 29.16 -8.26 -13.72
N LYS A 242 29.62 -9.16 -14.61
CA LYS A 242 29.55 -8.98 -16.07
C LYS A 242 28.28 -9.55 -16.71
N GLN A 243 27.58 -10.48 -16.06
CA GLN A 243 26.30 -11.02 -16.56
C GLN A 243 25.11 -10.10 -16.24
N LEU A 244 25.13 -9.40 -15.11
CA LEU A 244 24.04 -8.53 -14.65
C LEU A 244 23.83 -7.25 -15.51
N ARG A 245 24.85 -6.84 -16.28
CA ARG A 245 24.79 -5.64 -17.15
C ARG A 245 24.21 -5.91 -18.54
N LYS A 246 24.22 -7.16 -19.03
CA LYS A 246 23.65 -7.51 -20.34
C LYS A 246 22.13 -7.75 -20.28
N GLN A 247 21.59 -8.19 -19.14
CA GLN A 247 20.14 -8.36 -18.93
C GLN A 247 19.38 -7.02 -18.82
N LYS A 248 19.95 -6.02 -18.13
CA LYS A 248 19.28 -4.71 -17.92
C LYS A 248 19.13 -3.85 -19.19
N VAL A 249 19.89 -4.13 -20.26
CA VAL A 249 19.82 -3.38 -21.54
C VAL A 249 18.80 -4.01 -22.51
N ALA A 250 18.49 -5.30 -22.36
CA ALA A 250 17.44 -5.98 -23.13
C ALA A 250 16.04 -5.66 -22.60
N GLU A 251 15.84 -5.65 -21.27
CA GLU A 251 14.58 -5.25 -20.63
C GLU A 251 14.17 -3.80 -20.95
N ALA A 252 15.13 -2.90 -21.13
CA ALA A 252 14.88 -1.50 -21.48
C ALA A 252 14.34 -1.33 -22.92
N LYS A 253 14.73 -2.22 -23.85
CA LYS A 253 14.26 -2.22 -25.24
C LYS A 253 12.89 -2.88 -25.42
N GLU A 254 12.51 -3.79 -24.53
CA GLU A 254 11.18 -4.42 -24.53
C GLU A 254 10.11 -3.49 -23.92
N LYS A 255 10.46 -2.74 -22.86
CA LYS A 255 9.60 -1.69 -22.26
C LYS A 255 9.25 -0.54 -23.21
N GLN A 256 10.01 -0.33 -24.30
CA GLN A 256 9.70 0.67 -25.33
C GLN A 256 8.67 0.19 -26.37
N ARG A 257 8.50 -1.13 -26.58
CA ARG A 257 7.55 -1.67 -27.57
C ARG A 257 6.11 -1.75 -27.06
N LEU A 258 5.89 -1.71 -25.75
CA LEU A 258 4.57 -1.77 -25.11
C LEU A 258 3.84 -0.41 -24.97
N LYS A 259 4.42 0.69 -25.44
CA LYS A 259 3.90 2.06 -25.23
C LYS A 259 2.76 2.52 -26.16
N LYS A 260 2.17 1.66 -26.99
CA LYS A 260 1.03 2.03 -27.84
C LYS A 260 -0.06 0.96 -27.80
N LYS A 261 -0.97 1.04 -26.82
CA LYS A 261 -2.32 0.44 -26.93
C LYS A 261 -3.32 0.81 -25.82
N TYR A 262 -3.03 1.79 -24.95
CA TYR A 262 -3.99 2.16 -23.90
C TYR A 262 -4.80 3.40 -24.30
N PRO A 263 -6.14 3.32 -24.33
CA PRO A 263 -7.01 4.43 -24.73
C PRO A 263 -7.15 5.53 -23.66
N VAL A 264 -6.56 5.35 -22.48
CA VAL A 264 -6.54 6.32 -21.38
C VAL A 264 -5.08 6.54 -20.98
N THR A 265 -4.59 7.77 -21.03
CA THR A 265 -3.22 8.07 -20.60
C THR A 265 -3.19 8.49 -19.13
N VAL A 266 -2.07 8.22 -18.45
CA VAL A 266 -1.83 8.71 -17.08
C VAL A 266 -1.89 10.25 -17.06
N GLY A 267 -1.42 10.90 -18.14
CA GLY A 267 -1.48 12.35 -18.30
C GLY A 267 -2.89 12.90 -18.25
N ASP A 268 -3.84 12.30 -18.99
CA ASP A 268 -5.24 12.73 -19.01
C ASP A 268 -5.89 12.61 -17.62
N LEU A 269 -5.58 11.52 -16.90
CA LEU A 269 -6.11 11.28 -15.56
C LEU A 269 -5.55 12.25 -14.52
N VAL A 270 -4.24 12.52 -14.56
CA VAL A 270 -3.58 13.47 -13.67
C VAL A 270 -4.07 14.89 -13.95
N PHE A 271 -4.16 15.29 -15.22
CA PHE A 271 -4.63 16.62 -15.60
C PHE A 271 -6.11 16.81 -15.24
N GLY A 272 -6.95 15.81 -15.50
CA GLY A 272 -8.37 15.84 -15.12
C GLY A 272 -8.58 15.90 -13.60
N ALA A 273 -7.79 15.14 -12.83
CA ALA A 273 -7.87 15.15 -11.37
C ALA A 273 -7.40 16.48 -10.79
N VAL A 274 -6.18 16.92 -11.14
CA VAL A 274 -5.61 18.17 -10.62
C VAL A 274 -6.40 19.38 -11.09
N GLY A 275 -6.72 19.44 -12.38
CA GLY A 275 -7.49 20.53 -12.98
C GLY A 275 -8.90 20.61 -12.39
N GLY A 276 -9.63 19.50 -12.35
CA GLY A 276 -11.00 19.48 -11.81
C GLY A 276 -11.07 19.82 -10.32
N ILE A 277 -10.15 19.28 -9.51
CA ILE A 277 -10.10 19.56 -8.07
C ILE A 277 -9.76 21.03 -7.82
N ILE A 278 -8.66 21.54 -8.39
CA ILE A 278 -8.22 22.91 -8.13
C ILE A 278 -9.22 23.92 -8.70
N PHE A 279 -9.65 23.73 -9.94
CA PHE A 279 -10.57 24.66 -10.59
C PHE A 279 -11.96 24.62 -9.97
N GLY A 280 -12.49 23.43 -9.68
CA GLY A 280 -13.77 23.28 -8.98
C GLY A 280 -13.74 23.93 -7.59
N LEU A 281 -12.65 23.75 -6.84
CA LEU A 281 -12.48 24.35 -5.52
C LEU A 281 -12.35 25.88 -5.60
N LEU A 282 -11.65 26.41 -6.62
CA LEU A 282 -11.58 27.86 -6.89
C LEU A 282 -12.98 28.46 -7.18
N LEU A 283 -13.81 27.75 -7.95
CA LEU A 283 -15.19 28.16 -8.24
C LEU A 283 -16.11 28.05 -7.03
N ILE A 284 -15.87 27.10 -6.12
CA ILE A 284 -16.62 26.97 -4.85
C ILE A 284 -16.22 28.08 -3.88
N LEU A 285 -14.92 28.32 -3.72
CA LEU A 285 -14.39 29.33 -2.80
C LEU A 285 -14.72 30.76 -3.24
N GLN A 286 -14.81 31.00 -4.55
CA GLN A 286 -15.09 32.30 -5.15
C GLN A 286 -14.28 33.44 -4.50
N PRO A 287 -12.94 33.43 -4.56
CA PRO A 287 -12.13 34.48 -3.94
C PRO A 287 -12.46 35.89 -4.49
N PHE A 288 -13.09 35.94 -5.67
CA PHE A 288 -13.56 37.14 -6.34
C PHE A 288 -14.99 37.57 -5.95
N ALA A 289 -15.75 36.79 -5.16
CA ALA A 289 -17.12 37.15 -4.76
C ALA A 289 -17.18 38.43 -3.91
N ASN A 290 -16.08 38.76 -3.22
CA ASN A 290 -15.97 39.98 -2.40
C ASN A 290 -15.64 41.23 -3.24
N ILE A 291 -15.43 41.10 -4.55
CA ILE A 291 -15.26 42.26 -5.42
C ILE A 291 -16.67 42.85 -5.64
N THR A 292 -17.01 43.82 -4.79
CA THR A 292 -18.36 44.36 -4.58
C THR A 292 -19.06 44.71 -5.88
N GLY A 293 -20.26 44.14 -6.08
CA GLY A 293 -21.23 44.55 -7.09
C GLY A 293 -21.07 43.96 -8.49
N LEU A 294 -20.10 43.07 -8.73
CA LEU A 294 -19.85 42.51 -10.07
C LEU A 294 -20.78 41.36 -10.47
N PHE A 295 -21.26 40.58 -9.51
CA PHE A 295 -22.02 39.35 -9.78
C PHE A 295 -23.35 39.32 -9.03
N HIS A 296 -24.40 38.87 -9.71
CA HIS A 296 -25.69 38.61 -9.07
C HIS A 296 -25.56 37.49 -8.02
N PRO A 297 -26.18 37.58 -6.84
CA PRO A 297 -26.09 36.53 -5.81
C PRO A 297 -26.48 35.13 -6.32
N ASP A 298 -27.53 35.05 -7.15
CA ASP A 298 -27.99 33.78 -7.73
C ASP A 298 -26.97 33.18 -8.71
N PHE A 299 -26.23 34.02 -9.43
CA PHE A 299 -25.15 33.55 -10.29
C PHE A 299 -23.95 33.05 -9.49
N LEU A 300 -23.65 33.67 -8.35
CA LEU A 300 -22.65 33.14 -7.43
C LEU A 300 -23.08 31.77 -6.90
N ASN A 301 -24.34 31.57 -6.55
CA ASN A 301 -24.86 30.26 -6.16
C ASN A 301 -24.79 29.25 -7.30
N TRP A 302 -25.10 29.66 -8.53
CA TRP A 302 -24.94 28.84 -9.72
C TRP A 302 -23.49 28.41 -9.94
N ILE A 303 -22.53 29.36 -9.84
CA ILE A 303 -21.09 29.06 -9.95
C ILE A 303 -20.66 28.08 -8.86
N LYS A 304 -21.13 28.22 -7.60
CA LYS A 304 -20.80 27.26 -6.53
C LYS A 304 -21.26 25.86 -6.88
N LEU A 305 -22.48 25.71 -7.38
CA LEU A 305 -23.02 24.42 -7.81
C LEU A 305 -22.24 23.86 -9.00
N PHE A 306 -21.90 24.69 -9.98
CA PHE A 306 -21.06 24.31 -11.12
C PHE A 306 -19.65 23.88 -10.68
N GLY A 307 -19.03 24.64 -9.78
CA GLY A 307 -17.72 24.35 -9.19
C GLY A 307 -17.73 23.03 -8.42
N LEU A 308 -18.78 22.76 -7.65
CA LEU A 308 -19.01 21.48 -7.00
C LEU A 308 -19.07 20.34 -8.02
N LEU A 309 -19.79 20.54 -9.12
CA LEU A 309 -19.91 19.51 -10.13
C LEU A 309 -18.54 19.15 -10.75
N ILE A 310 -17.74 20.19 -11.05
CA ILE A 310 -16.38 20.05 -11.58
C ILE A 310 -15.46 19.38 -10.57
N PHE A 311 -15.56 19.76 -9.30
CA PHE A 311 -14.77 19.19 -8.22
C PHE A 311 -14.99 17.68 -8.09
N ILE A 312 -16.25 17.24 -8.06
CA ILE A 312 -16.60 15.81 -8.01
C ILE A 312 -16.09 15.08 -9.27
N SER A 313 -16.18 15.67 -10.45
CA SER A 313 -15.59 15.11 -11.68
C SER A 313 -14.05 14.93 -11.57
N GLY A 314 -13.38 15.89 -10.93
CA GLY A 314 -11.96 15.78 -10.55
C GLY A 314 -11.71 14.61 -9.60
N LEU A 315 -12.55 14.39 -8.59
CA LEU A 315 -12.47 13.23 -7.69
C LEU A 315 -12.67 11.91 -8.45
N PHE A 316 -13.62 11.81 -9.37
CA PHE A 316 -13.77 10.62 -10.23
C PHE A 316 -12.48 10.33 -11.01
N SER A 317 -11.81 11.37 -11.51
CA SER A 317 -10.54 11.25 -12.23
C SER A 317 -9.40 10.80 -11.31
N LEU A 318 -9.39 11.27 -10.06
CA LEU A 318 -8.44 10.84 -9.03
C LEU A 318 -8.63 9.37 -8.65
N VAL A 319 -9.87 8.93 -8.42
CA VAL A 319 -10.19 7.53 -8.12
C VAL A 319 -9.79 6.64 -9.30
N ARG A 320 -10.04 7.08 -10.54
CA ARG A 320 -9.57 6.37 -11.75
C ARG A 320 -8.06 6.29 -11.83
N LEU A 321 -7.34 7.34 -11.43
CA LEU A 321 -5.88 7.31 -11.35
C LEU A 321 -5.41 6.28 -10.33
N ALA A 322 -6.03 6.26 -9.14
CA ALA A 322 -5.70 5.32 -8.06
C ALA A 322 -5.97 3.85 -8.44
N MET A 323 -7.06 3.55 -9.16
CA MET A 323 -7.34 2.20 -9.66
C MET A 323 -6.30 1.69 -10.67
N GLY A 324 -5.48 2.60 -11.23
CA GLY A 324 -4.47 2.30 -12.24
C GLY A 324 -5.06 2.13 -13.64
N VAL A 325 -4.27 2.52 -14.64
CA VAL A 325 -4.66 2.46 -16.07
C VAL A 325 -4.84 1.02 -16.56
N ARG A 326 -4.22 0.05 -15.87
CA ARG A 326 -4.25 -1.38 -16.23
C ARG A 326 -5.53 -2.10 -15.82
N ASN A 327 -6.33 -1.52 -14.91
CA ASN A 327 -7.59 -2.14 -14.47
C ASN A 327 -8.73 -1.80 -15.45
N HIS A 328 -8.82 -2.55 -16.55
CA HIS A 328 -9.78 -2.27 -17.62
C HIS A 328 -11.25 -2.25 -17.15
N THR A 329 -11.64 -3.21 -16.31
CA THR A 329 -13.02 -3.29 -15.77
C THR A 329 -13.31 -2.10 -14.86
N GLY A 330 -12.38 -1.74 -13.97
CA GLY A 330 -12.51 -0.56 -13.11
C GLY A 330 -12.63 0.73 -13.91
N GLN A 331 -11.79 0.92 -14.93
CA GLN A 331 -11.85 2.09 -15.81
C GLN A 331 -13.17 2.19 -16.57
N GLN A 332 -13.72 1.07 -17.05
CA GLN A 332 -15.02 1.04 -17.74
C GLN A 332 -16.17 1.46 -16.83
N ILE A 333 -16.25 0.88 -15.63
CA ILE A 333 -17.30 1.23 -14.65
C ILE A 333 -17.19 2.70 -14.29
N MET A 334 -15.98 3.20 -14.02
CA MET A 334 -15.77 4.60 -13.66
C MET A 334 -16.08 5.56 -14.80
N LEU A 335 -15.77 5.21 -16.05
CA LEU A 335 -16.15 6.00 -17.22
C LEU A 335 -17.68 6.04 -17.40
N ALA A 336 -18.38 4.94 -17.15
CA ALA A 336 -19.83 4.88 -17.23
C ALA A 336 -20.49 5.73 -16.13
N LEU A 337 -19.99 5.63 -14.89
CA LEU A 337 -20.44 6.47 -13.78
C LEU A 337 -20.18 7.95 -14.05
N LEU A 338 -19.00 8.30 -14.55
CA LEU A 338 -18.67 9.68 -14.91
C LEU A 338 -19.56 10.21 -16.05
N ALA A 339 -19.86 9.40 -17.05
CA ALA A 339 -20.77 9.77 -18.13
C ALA A 339 -22.20 9.99 -17.60
N GLY A 340 -22.71 9.11 -16.73
CA GLY A 340 -24.00 9.29 -16.08
C GLY A 340 -24.04 10.52 -15.18
N TYR A 341 -22.97 10.78 -14.44
CA TYR A 341 -22.80 11.98 -13.62
C TYR A 341 -22.80 13.26 -14.46
N ASN A 342 -22.17 13.26 -15.64
CA ASN A 342 -22.11 14.43 -16.51
C ASN A 342 -23.50 14.90 -17.02
N ILE A 343 -24.53 14.05 -16.94
CA ILE A 343 -25.92 14.44 -17.24
C ILE A 343 -26.38 15.57 -16.31
N LEU A 344 -25.86 15.64 -15.07
CA LEU A 344 -26.23 16.67 -14.09
C LEU A 344 -25.83 18.09 -14.52
N TYR A 345 -24.88 18.25 -15.45
CA TYR A 345 -24.56 19.57 -16.00
C TYR A 345 -25.67 20.12 -16.89
N ILE A 346 -26.42 19.26 -17.60
CA ILE A 346 -27.48 19.69 -18.52
C ILE A 346 -28.56 20.52 -17.82
N PRO A 347 -29.24 20.02 -16.75
CA PRO A 347 -30.25 20.82 -16.06
C PRO A 347 -29.67 22.10 -15.44
N LEU A 348 -28.40 22.07 -15.02
CA LEU A 348 -27.72 23.26 -14.50
C LEU A 348 -27.57 24.36 -15.56
N PHE A 349 -27.19 24.01 -16.78
CA PHE A 349 -27.11 24.97 -17.90
C PHE A 349 -28.48 25.35 -18.46
N LEU A 350 -29.48 24.46 -18.41
CA LEU A 350 -30.86 24.80 -18.75
C LEU A 350 -31.48 25.79 -17.75
N LEU A 351 -31.14 25.69 -16.46
CA LEU A 351 -31.54 26.67 -15.45
C LEU A 351 -30.97 28.05 -15.80
N LEU A 352 -29.68 28.11 -16.17
CA LEU A 352 -29.05 29.34 -16.63
C LEU A 352 -29.78 29.87 -17.88
N LEU A 353 -30.07 29.02 -18.87
CA LEU A 353 -30.82 29.40 -20.08
C LEU A 353 -32.20 30.01 -19.77
N ASN A 354 -32.89 29.47 -18.77
CA ASN A 354 -34.22 29.92 -18.34
C ASN A 354 -34.19 31.23 -17.53
N GLN A 355 -33.02 31.59 -16.96
CA GLN A 355 -32.83 32.79 -16.14
C GLN A 355 -31.65 33.62 -16.66
N PRO A 356 -31.75 34.22 -17.85
CA PRO A 356 -30.64 34.96 -18.46
C PRO A 356 -30.22 36.20 -17.66
N GLU A 357 -31.10 36.72 -16.82
CA GLU A 357 -30.88 37.86 -15.94
C GLU A 357 -29.78 37.66 -14.89
N ILE A 358 -29.50 36.43 -14.49
CA ILE A 358 -28.44 36.16 -13.49
C ILE A 358 -27.04 36.26 -14.13
N PHE A 359 -26.90 36.15 -15.46
CA PHE A 359 -25.59 36.07 -16.12
C PHE A 359 -24.87 37.45 -16.17
N PRO A 360 -23.58 37.54 -15.78
CA PRO A 360 -22.90 38.82 -15.57
C PRO A 360 -22.29 39.38 -16.87
N ILE A 361 -23.07 40.11 -17.66
CA ILE A 361 -22.56 40.80 -18.87
C ILE A 361 -21.94 42.17 -18.57
N SER A 362 -22.25 42.77 -17.42
CA SER A 362 -21.74 44.09 -17.02
C SER A 362 -20.21 44.18 -17.03
N LEU A 363 -19.50 43.06 -16.81
CA LEU A 363 -18.04 42.95 -16.83
C LEU A 363 -17.40 43.16 -18.21
N PHE A 364 -18.10 42.79 -19.30
CA PHE A 364 -17.56 42.89 -20.66
C PHE A 364 -17.99 44.17 -21.38
N SER A 365 -19.05 44.83 -20.90
CA SER A 365 -19.61 46.05 -21.50
C SER A 365 -19.23 47.33 -20.75
N GLY A 366 -18.38 47.25 -19.71
CA GLY A 366 -17.97 48.41 -18.93
C GLY A 366 -19.06 48.95 -18.00
N GLY A 367 -19.98 48.11 -17.53
CA GLY A 367 -20.97 48.46 -16.51
C GLY A 367 -22.31 49.02 -17.02
N LEU A 368 -22.55 49.06 -18.34
CA LEU A 368 -23.74 49.72 -18.91
C LEU A 368 -24.95 48.79 -19.14
N ILE A 369 -24.82 47.48 -19.01
CA ILE A 369 -25.92 46.52 -19.26
C ILE A 369 -26.40 45.94 -17.93
N THR A 370 -27.63 46.27 -17.53
CA THR A 370 -28.21 45.94 -16.23
C THR A 370 -28.70 44.49 -16.09
N SER A 371 -28.94 43.79 -17.20
CA SER A 371 -29.25 42.35 -17.25
C SER A 371 -29.56 41.97 -18.71
N ILE A 372 -29.50 40.68 -19.08
CA ILE A 372 -30.07 40.22 -20.35
C ILE A 372 -31.58 40.12 -20.16
N THR A 373 -32.34 40.95 -20.87
CA THR A 373 -33.79 40.80 -20.98
C THR A 373 -34.13 39.63 -21.89
N VAL A 374 -35.19 38.89 -21.56
CA VAL A 374 -35.75 37.82 -22.40
C VAL A 374 -36.43 38.43 -23.62
N ASP A 375 -35.63 38.93 -24.57
CA ASP A 375 -36.09 39.48 -25.84
C ASP A 375 -35.44 38.69 -26.98
N PRO A 376 -36.20 37.84 -27.70
CA PRO A 376 -35.70 37.07 -28.83
C PRO A 376 -35.11 37.92 -29.97
N SER A 377 -35.42 39.22 -30.03
CA SER A 377 -34.88 40.15 -31.01
C SER A 377 -33.55 40.80 -30.58
N SER A 378 -33.20 40.70 -29.29
CA SER A 378 -31.96 41.25 -28.75
C SER A 378 -30.75 40.40 -29.15
N LEU A 379 -29.77 41.03 -29.80
CA LEU A 379 -28.51 40.39 -30.18
C LEU A 379 -27.80 39.75 -28.97
N ALA A 380 -27.84 40.39 -27.79
CA ALA A 380 -27.20 39.89 -26.58
C ALA A 380 -27.84 38.58 -26.10
N TYR A 381 -29.17 38.50 -26.12
CA TYR A 381 -29.90 37.28 -25.77
C TYR A 381 -29.63 36.16 -26.79
N ILE A 382 -29.59 36.48 -28.09
CA ILE A 382 -29.27 35.50 -29.14
C ILE A 382 -27.86 34.91 -28.94
N ILE A 383 -26.84 35.76 -28.70
CA ILE A 383 -25.47 35.30 -28.45
C ILE A 383 -25.42 34.42 -27.21
N TYR A 384 -26.01 34.89 -26.10
CA TYR A 384 -26.09 34.15 -24.84
C TYR A 384 -26.71 32.76 -25.01
N PHE A 385 -27.87 32.70 -25.68
CA PHE A 385 -28.59 31.46 -25.96
C PHE A 385 -27.71 30.47 -26.72
N TRP A 386 -27.09 30.90 -27.82
CA TRP A 386 -26.24 30.02 -28.63
C TRP A 386 -24.96 29.57 -27.93
N VAL A 387 -24.36 30.41 -27.08
CA VAL A 387 -23.20 30.02 -26.27
C VAL A 387 -23.58 28.90 -25.29
N ILE A 388 -24.69 29.01 -24.58
CA ILE A 388 -25.14 27.96 -23.65
C ILE A 388 -25.49 26.68 -24.41
N ILE A 389 -26.16 26.78 -25.56
CA ILE A 389 -26.46 25.62 -26.41
C ILE A 389 -25.17 24.92 -26.87
N LEU A 390 -24.15 25.67 -27.29
CA LEU A 390 -22.85 25.11 -27.66
C LEU A 390 -22.16 24.39 -26.49
N ILE A 391 -22.26 24.94 -25.27
CA ILE A 391 -21.73 24.28 -24.06
C ILE A 391 -22.46 22.96 -23.80
N CYS A 392 -23.80 22.95 -23.89
CA CYS A 392 -24.60 21.73 -23.75
C CYS A 392 -24.22 20.67 -24.79
N ILE A 393 -24.04 21.07 -26.06
CA ILE A 393 -23.58 20.18 -27.13
C ILE A 393 -22.18 19.63 -26.81
N GLY A 394 -21.26 20.46 -26.31
CA GLY A 394 -19.92 20.05 -25.90
C GLY A 394 -19.94 19.01 -24.77
N ILE A 395 -20.83 19.17 -23.77
CA ILE A 395 -21.01 18.20 -22.69
C ILE A 395 -21.51 16.86 -23.25
N ILE A 396 -22.51 16.88 -24.14
CA ILE A 396 -23.05 15.67 -24.78
C ILE A 396 -21.97 14.98 -25.61
N ALA A 397 -21.18 15.73 -26.40
CA ALA A 397 -20.08 15.20 -27.19
C ALA A 397 -19.02 14.52 -26.31
N GLY A 398 -18.65 15.14 -25.18
CA GLY A 398 -17.73 14.56 -24.20
C GLY A 398 -18.26 13.27 -23.56
N MET A 399 -19.57 13.17 -23.32
CA MET A 399 -20.20 11.93 -22.88
C MET A 399 -20.10 10.82 -23.94
N ILE A 400 -20.39 11.14 -25.21
CA ILE A 400 -20.27 10.20 -26.33
C ILE A 400 -18.83 9.69 -26.45
N GLU A 401 -17.83 10.56 -26.30
CA GLU A 401 -16.42 10.18 -26.29
C GLU A 401 -16.08 9.19 -25.16
N ASN A 402 -16.63 9.39 -23.96
CA ASN A 402 -16.47 8.46 -22.84
C ASN A 402 -17.09 7.09 -23.15
N PHE A 403 -18.28 7.03 -23.76
CA PHE A 403 -18.87 5.77 -24.21
C PHE A 403 -18.05 5.08 -25.30
N TYR A 404 -17.48 5.85 -26.23
CA TYR A 404 -16.57 5.31 -27.24
C TYR A 404 -15.31 4.70 -26.59
N LYS A 405 -14.73 5.35 -25.57
CA LYS A 405 -13.60 4.81 -24.79
C LYS A 405 -13.96 3.51 -24.09
N ILE A 406 -15.17 3.40 -23.52
CA ILE A 406 -15.67 2.16 -22.89
C ILE A 406 -15.74 1.02 -23.92
N SER A 407 -16.33 1.27 -25.08
CA SER A 407 -16.43 0.29 -26.17
C SER A 407 -15.06 -0.20 -26.65
N LYS A 408 -14.10 0.73 -26.81
CA LYS A 408 -12.72 0.40 -27.17
C LYS A 408 -12.02 -0.46 -26.10
N LEU A 409 -12.24 -0.17 -24.81
CA LEU A 409 -11.74 -1.00 -23.71
C LEU A 409 -12.37 -2.40 -23.71
N GLN A 410 -13.63 -2.54 -24.12
CA GLN A 410 -14.33 -3.82 -24.17
C GLN A 410 -13.80 -4.72 -25.28
N ASN A 411 -13.46 -4.14 -26.43
CA ASN A 411 -12.83 -4.87 -27.53
C ASN A 411 -11.43 -5.38 -27.14
N LEU A 412 -10.64 -4.55 -26.45
CA LEU A 412 -9.34 -4.99 -25.93
C LEU A 412 -9.45 -6.17 -24.96
N LYS A 413 -10.51 -6.23 -24.14
CA LYS A 413 -10.76 -7.36 -23.23
C LYS A 413 -11.09 -8.68 -23.96
N LYS A 414 -11.58 -8.63 -25.21
CA LYS A 414 -11.87 -9.84 -25.99
C LYS A 414 -10.64 -10.44 -26.67
N ASP A 415 -9.60 -9.62 -26.85
CA ASP A 415 -8.35 -10.02 -27.52
C ASP A 415 -7.34 -10.67 -26.55
N TYR A 416 -7.60 -10.63 -25.25
CA TYR A 416 -6.87 -11.32 -24.17
C TYR A 416 -7.74 -12.40 -23.54
#